data_AF-A0A0D0BDW0-F1
#
_entry.id   AF-A0A0D0BDW0-F1
#
_cell.length_a   1.000
_cell.length_b   1.000
_cell.length_c   1.000
_cell.angle_alpha   90.00
_cell.angle_beta   90.00
_cell.angle_gamma   90.00
#
_symmetry.space_group_name_H-M   'P 1'
#
loop_
_entity.id
_entity.type
_entity.pdbx_description
1 polymer ?
#
loop_
_entity_poly.entity_id
_entity_poly.type
_entity_poly.pdbx_seq_one_letter_code
_entity_poly.pdbx_strand_id
1 'polypeptide(L)'
;MDAMTTRSVTLDSLQAQRAVCVAIASFTVLCWDHIITFEDEVDLIWCKPKGLLGYLFLLNRYITPLGFVVNIIALTLPTWSTESCRHFVRYEGAMVIIGVGIAQLIMLLRIYALYREHRLVTAIVIPGLLFLVWVALEGYTMARSEMVPIAPQIHSCREVHDLPLTLSAARAWMPLAYDSVVFAMTLWRTLPIVLNKGAGRIVIKLLTDGTLYYTVICSANLVLTVMIVREHPGQKGVTAQLVYL
;
A
#
# COMPACT_ATOMS: atom_id res chain seq x y z
N MET A 1 20.24 -28.29 -23.07
CA MET A 1 19.08 -27.40 -22.84
C MET A 1 18.23 -28.14 -21.83
N ASP A 2 18.48 -27.85 -20.57
CA ASP A 2 18.40 -28.86 -19.52
C ASP A 2 17.02 -28.87 -18.89
N ALA A 3 16.56 -30.05 -18.45
CA ALA A 3 15.25 -30.23 -17.82
C ALA A 3 15.01 -29.29 -16.62
N MET A 4 16.09 -28.80 -15.99
CA MET A 4 16.06 -27.81 -14.92
C MET A 4 15.65 -26.40 -15.41
N THR A 5 16.13 -25.99 -16.60
CA THR A 5 15.78 -24.70 -17.23
C THR A 5 14.35 -24.71 -17.76
N THR A 6 13.88 -25.84 -18.31
CA THR A 6 12.48 -25.98 -18.75
C THR A 6 11.51 -25.95 -17.56
N ARG A 7 11.93 -26.49 -16.40
CA ARG A 7 11.13 -26.49 -15.17
C ARG A 7 11.06 -25.11 -14.51
N SER A 8 12.11 -24.30 -14.57
CA SER A 8 12.06 -22.91 -14.08
C SER A 8 11.15 -22.03 -14.96
N VAL A 9 11.28 -22.12 -16.29
CA VAL A 9 10.46 -21.34 -17.23
C VAL A 9 8.95 -21.67 -17.13
N THR A 10 8.61 -22.95 -16.93
CA THR A 10 7.21 -23.37 -16.74
C THR A 10 6.63 -22.94 -15.38
N LEU A 11 7.45 -22.89 -14.33
CA LEU A 11 7.02 -22.39 -13.03
C LEU A 11 6.80 -20.87 -13.05
N ASP A 12 7.69 -20.13 -13.69
CA ASP A 12 7.62 -18.66 -13.77
C ASP A 12 6.42 -18.20 -14.63
N SER A 13 6.12 -18.90 -15.73
CA SER A 13 4.92 -18.61 -16.55
C SER A 13 3.61 -18.90 -15.82
N LEU A 14 3.55 -19.98 -15.03
CA LEU A 14 2.39 -20.27 -14.18
C LEU A 14 2.18 -19.21 -13.09
N GLN A 15 3.27 -18.70 -12.51
CA GLN A 15 3.22 -17.62 -11.52
C GLN A 15 2.71 -16.30 -12.14
N ALA A 16 3.20 -15.95 -13.34
CA ALA A 16 2.73 -14.77 -14.07
C ALA A 16 1.22 -14.85 -14.37
N GLN A 17 0.73 -16.00 -14.81
CA GLN A 17 -0.69 -16.18 -15.11
C GLN A 17 -1.58 -16.09 -13.85
N ARG A 18 -1.09 -16.60 -12.71
CA ARG A 18 -1.78 -16.44 -11.42
C ARG A 18 -1.85 -14.97 -11.00
N ALA A 19 -0.75 -14.22 -11.14
CA ALA A 19 -0.72 -12.80 -10.82
C ALA A 19 -1.72 -12.00 -11.65
N VAL A 20 -1.82 -12.27 -12.97
CA VAL A 20 -2.82 -11.64 -13.85
C VAL A 20 -4.25 -11.95 -13.41
N CYS A 21 -4.57 -13.20 -13.07
CA CYS A 21 -5.91 -13.57 -12.60
C CYS A 21 -6.28 -12.84 -11.30
N VAL A 22 -5.34 -12.78 -10.34
CA VAL A 22 -5.53 -12.04 -9.09
C VAL A 22 -5.71 -10.55 -9.37
N ALA A 23 -4.90 -9.95 -10.25
CA ALA A 23 -5.00 -8.54 -10.64
C ALA A 23 -6.38 -8.17 -11.17
N ILE A 24 -6.88 -8.98 -12.11
CA ILE A 24 -8.19 -8.76 -12.73
C ILE A 24 -9.31 -8.94 -11.69
N ALA A 25 -9.20 -9.94 -10.82
CA ALA A 25 -10.18 -10.16 -9.75
C ALA A 25 -10.19 -8.99 -8.75
N SER A 26 -9.02 -8.57 -8.25
CA SER A 26 -8.86 -7.42 -7.35
C SER A 26 -9.42 -6.14 -7.99
N PHE A 27 -9.10 -5.89 -9.27
CA PHE A 27 -9.61 -4.73 -10.00
C PHE A 27 -11.13 -4.76 -10.17
N THR A 28 -11.71 -5.94 -10.43
CA THR A 28 -13.16 -6.10 -10.54
C THR A 28 -13.86 -5.76 -9.23
N VAL A 29 -13.33 -6.26 -8.10
CA VAL A 29 -13.85 -5.93 -6.77
C VAL A 29 -13.70 -4.44 -6.47
N LEU A 30 -12.57 -3.84 -6.85
CA LEU A 30 -12.35 -2.40 -6.69
C LEU A 30 -13.37 -1.57 -7.47
N CYS A 31 -13.64 -1.92 -8.74
CA CYS A 31 -14.66 -1.26 -9.54
C CYS A 31 -16.06 -1.46 -8.97
N TRP A 32 -16.37 -2.67 -8.49
CA TRP A 32 -17.64 -2.97 -7.84
C TRP A 32 -17.86 -2.08 -6.61
N ASP A 33 -16.87 -1.96 -5.73
CA ASP A 33 -16.91 -1.10 -4.55
C ASP A 33 -17.15 0.38 -4.93
N HIS A 34 -16.49 0.86 -5.98
CA HIS A 34 -16.71 2.22 -6.50
C HIS A 34 -18.16 2.46 -6.92
N ILE A 35 -18.75 1.52 -7.65
CA ILE A 35 -20.11 1.66 -8.18
C ILE A 35 -21.13 1.71 -7.03
N ILE A 36 -21.05 0.77 -6.09
CA ILE A 36 -22.06 0.66 -5.02
C ILE A 36 -21.96 1.81 -4.01
N THR A 37 -20.79 2.42 -3.85
CA THR A 37 -20.58 3.54 -2.91
C THR A 37 -20.65 4.91 -3.57
N PHE A 38 -20.90 4.99 -4.88
CA PHE A 38 -20.92 6.25 -5.62
C PHE A 38 -22.07 7.18 -5.20
N GLU A 39 -23.26 6.61 -4.92
CA GLU A 39 -24.41 7.40 -4.45
C GLU A 39 -24.11 8.13 -3.14
N ASP A 40 -23.62 7.39 -2.14
CA ASP A 40 -23.19 7.95 -0.86
C ASP A 40 -22.04 8.97 -1.03
N GLU A 41 -21.12 8.72 -1.96
CA GLU A 41 -20.02 9.64 -2.25
C GLU A 41 -20.53 11.00 -2.74
N VAL A 42 -21.49 11.00 -3.65
CA VAL A 42 -22.09 12.22 -4.20
C VAL A 42 -22.73 13.04 -3.08
N ASP A 43 -23.53 12.39 -2.23
CA ASP A 43 -24.26 13.07 -1.16
C ASP A 43 -23.37 13.57 -0.02
N LEU A 44 -22.35 12.79 0.36
CA LEU A 44 -21.52 13.07 1.52
C LEU A 44 -20.28 13.91 1.20
N ILE A 45 -19.76 13.87 -0.03
CA ILE A 45 -18.47 14.48 -0.39
C ILE A 45 -18.61 15.49 -1.53
N TRP A 46 -19.35 15.16 -2.59
CA TRP A 46 -19.49 16.07 -3.72
C TRP A 46 -20.36 17.28 -3.38
N CYS A 47 -21.51 17.04 -2.76
CA CYS A 47 -22.51 18.05 -2.40
C CYS A 47 -22.16 18.85 -1.12
N LYS A 48 -21.16 18.43 -0.34
CA LYS A 48 -20.75 19.09 0.91
C LYS A 48 -19.49 19.96 0.69
N PRO A 49 -19.28 21.00 1.52
CA PRO A 49 -18.04 21.78 1.47
C PRO A 49 -16.84 20.88 1.77
N LYS A 50 -15.92 20.79 0.81
CA LYS A 50 -14.75 19.90 0.88
C LYS A 50 -13.63 20.55 1.69
N GLY A 51 -13.27 19.93 2.81
CA GLY A 51 -12.00 20.18 3.50
C GLY A 51 -10.87 19.33 2.93
N LEU A 52 -9.67 19.47 3.50
CA LEU A 52 -8.47 18.71 3.11
C LEU A 52 -8.73 17.19 3.08
N LEU A 53 -9.42 16.65 4.08
CA LEU A 53 -9.74 15.22 4.17
C LEU A 53 -10.61 14.74 3.00
N GLY A 54 -11.54 15.57 2.52
CA GLY A 54 -12.40 15.24 1.38
C GLY A 54 -11.60 15.15 0.08
N TYR A 55 -10.67 16.09 -0.15
CA TYR A 55 -9.79 16.02 -1.31
C TYR A 55 -8.83 14.83 -1.27
N LEU A 56 -8.22 14.56 -0.11
CA LEU A 56 -7.34 13.39 0.05
C LEU A 56 -8.10 12.07 -0.17
N PHE A 57 -9.34 11.97 0.32
CA PHE A 57 -10.19 10.82 0.06
C PHE A 57 -10.45 10.62 -1.43
N LEU A 58 -10.90 11.67 -2.14
CA LEU A 58 -11.15 11.58 -3.58
C LEU A 58 -9.86 11.22 -4.33
N LEU A 59 -8.74 11.84 -3.98
CA LEU A 59 -7.45 11.55 -4.60
C LEU A 59 -7.06 10.08 -4.44
N ASN A 60 -7.14 9.53 -3.23
CA ASN A 60 -6.84 8.11 -2.98
C ASN A 60 -7.79 7.19 -3.75
N ARG A 61 -9.08 7.51 -3.73
CA ARG A 61 -10.14 6.72 -4.36
C ARG A 61 -9.96 6.64 -5.88
N TYR A 62 -9.68 7.74 -6.58
CA TYR A 62 -9.56 7.74 -8.04
C TYR A 62 -8.16 7.42 -8.57
N ILE A 63 -7.08 7.69 -7.83
CA ILE A 63 -5.72 7.32 -8.24
C ILE A 63 -5.51 5.81 -8.21
N THR A 64 -6.12 5.10 -7.24
CA THR A 64 -5.89 3.66 -7.05
C THR A 64 -6.35 2.83 -8.27
N PRO A 65 -7.58 2.98 -8.80
CA PRO A 65 -8.00 2.29 -10.01
C PRO A 65 -7.14 2.62 -11.23
N LEU A 66 -6.72 3.89 -11.38
CA LEU A 66 -5.85 4.30 -12.48
C LEU A 66 -4.49 3.57 -12.42
N GLY A 67 -3.92 3.45 -11.22
CA GLY A 67 -2.71 2.65 -10.98
C GLY A 67 -2.89 1.18 -11.31
N PHE A 68 -4.03 0.59 -10.93
CA PHE A 68 -4.36 -0.81 -11.23
C PHE A 68 -4.46 -1.07 -12.74
N VAL A 69 -5.08 -0.16 -13.51
CA VAL A 69 -5.19 -0.30 -14.97
C VAL A 69 -3.81 -0.37 -15.62
N VAL A 70 -2.90 0.52 -15.23
CA VAL A 70 -1.53 0.52 -15.77
C VAL A 70 -0.79 -0.76 -15.39
N ASN A 71 -0.97 -1.26 -14.16
CA ASN A 71 -0.41 -2.55 -13.73
C ASN A 71 -0.94 -3.74 -14.54
N ILE A 72 -2.24 -3.80 -14.82
CA ILE A 72 -2.82 -4.88 -15.64
C ILE A 72 -2.29 -4.82 -17.07
N ILE A 73 -2.20 -3.62 -17.66
CA ILE A 73 -1.61 -3.44 -19.00
C ILE A 73 -0.16 -3.92 -19.01
N ALA A 74 0.61 -3.54 -18.00
CA ALA A 74 1.99 -3.96 -17.83
C ALA A 74 2.12 -5.49 -17.74
N LEU A 75 1.28 -6.16 -16.95
CA LEU A 75 1.30 -7.61 -16.79
C LEU A 75 0.86 -8.37 -18.06
N THR A 76 0.14 -7.72 -18.98
CA THR A 76 -0.41 -8.34 -20.21
C THR A 76 0.38 -8.01 -21.47
N LEU A 77 1.33 -7.07 -21.41
CA LEU A 77 2.16 -6.67 -22.54
C LEU A 77 3.15 -7.79 -22.94
N PRO A 78 3.14 -8.25 -24.21
CA PRO A 78 3.90 -9.40 -24.66
C PRO A 78 5.40 -9.14 -24.87
N THR A 79 5.89 -7.89 -24.84
CA THR A 79 7.32 -7.59 -24.91
C THR A 79 7.63 -6.26 -24.23
N TRP A 80 8.61 -6.26 -23.35
CA TRP A 80 9.11 -5.06 -22.70
C TRP A 80 10.41 -4.59 -23.36
N SER A 81 10.47 -3.32 -23.76
CA SER A 81 11.75 -2.68 -24.02
C SER A 81 12.45 -2.36 -22.68
N THR A 82 13.78 -2.35 -22.65
CA THR A 82 14.56 -2.00 -21.45
C THR A 82 14.21 -0.61 -20.90
N GLU A 83 13.84 0.32 -21.78
CA GLU A 83 13.44 1.68 -21.42
C GLU A 83 12.02 1.72 -20.83
N SER A 84 11.05 1.08 -21.48
CA SER A 84 9.67 0.97 -20.96
C SER A 84 9.64 0.27 -19.60
N CYS A 85 10.46 -0.76 -19.44
CA CYS A 85 10.65 -1.50 -18.18
C CYS A 85 11.08 -0.57 -17.05
N ARG A 86 12.07 0.29 -17.32
CA ARG A 86 12.58 1.27 -16.35
C ARG A 86 11.55 2.32 -15.98
N HIS A 87 10.81 2.84 -16.96
CA HIS A 87 9.75 3.81 -16.68
C HIS A 87 8.59 3.21 -15.88
N PHE A 88 8.22 1.96 -16.18
CA PHE A 88 7.14 1.28 -15.50
C PHE A 88 7.45 1.02 -14.02
N VAL A 89 8.64 0.47 -13.70
CA VAL A 89 9.02 0.21 -12.30
C VAL A 89 9.09 1.52 -11.49
N ARG A 90 9.57 2.62 -12.09
CA ARG A 90 9.51 3.95 -11.43
C ARG A 90 8.08 4.43 -11.22
N TYR A 91 7.22 4.24 -12.21
CA TYR A 91 5.81 4.59 -12.10
C TYR A 91 5.14 3.79 -10.98
N GLU A 92 5.37 2.48 -10.93
CA GLU A 92 4.86 1.58 -9.90
C GLU A 92 5.30 2.06 -8.50
N GLY A 93 6.61 2.22 -8.26
CA GLY A 93 7.12 2.68 -6.98
C GLY A 93 6.57 4.07 -6.58
N ALA A 94 6.51 5.01 -7.52
CA ALA A 94 5.96 6.35 -7.25
C ALA A 94 4.48 6.29 -6.88
N MET A 95 3.71 5.46 -7.55
CA MET A 95 2.30 5.27 -7.23
C MET A 95 2.14 4.65 -5.84
N VAL A 96 2.99 3.68 -5.42
CA VAL A 96 2.95 3.11 -4.05
C VAL A 96 3.10 4.23 -3.04
N ILE A 97 4.14 5.05 -3.23
CA ILE A 97 4.48 6.14 -2.32
C ILE A 97 3.32 7.13 -2.22
N ILE A 98 2.70 7.48 -3.35
CA ILE A 98 1.56 8.39 -3.37
C ILE A 98 0.35 7.76 -2.68
N GLY A 99 -0.01 6.53 -3.03
CA GLY A 99 -1.19 5.83 -2.51
C GLY A 99 -1.11 5.61 -0.99
N VAL A 100 -0.03 4.99 -0.54
CA VAL A 100 0.24 4.75 0.89
C VAL A 100 0.40 6.08 1.62
N GLY A 101 1.10 7.06 1.03
CA GLY A 101 1.30 8.36 1.64
C GLY A 101 -0.01 9.10 1.89
N ILE A 102 -0.93 9.09 0.93
CA ILE A 102 -2.28 9.68 1.11
C ILE A 102 -3.04 8.94 2.21
N ALA A 103 -3.01 7.60 2.23
CA ALA A 103 -3.69 6.81 3.25
C ALA A 103 -3.15 7.11 4.66
N GLN A 104 -1.83 7.23 4.82
CA GLN A 104 -1.19 7.62 6.07
C GLN A 104 -1.60 9.04 6.49
N LEU A 105 -1.63 10.00 5.57
CA LEU A 105 -2.11 11.36 5.85
C LEU A 105 -3.57 11.39 6.29
N ILE A 106 -4.45 10.61 5.66
CA ILE A 106 -5.86 10.48 6.07
C ILE A 106 -5.94 9.97 7.51
N MET A 107 -5.15 8.95 7.87
CA MET A 107 -5.11 8.40 9.22
C MET A 107 -4.55 9.39 10.25
N LEU A 108 -3.51 10.14 9.89
CA LEU A 108 -2.95 11.22 10.71
C LEU A 108 -4.01 12.31 11.00
N LEU A 109 -4.74 12.74 9.98
CA LEU A 109 -5.81 13.74 10.13
C LEU A 109 -6.95 13.21 11.02
N ARG A 110 -7.26 11.91 10.95
CA ARG A 110 -8.25 11.27 11.84
C ARG A 110 -7.79 11.31 13.30
N ILE A 111 -6.52 10.99 13.59
CA ILE A 111 -5.97 11.09 14.95
C ILE A 111 -5.97 12.55 15.43
N TYR A 112 -5.56 13.48 14.56
CA TYR A 112 -5.57 14.90 14.87
C TYR A 112 -6.96 15.41 15.31
N ALA A 113 -8.01 14.94 14.65
CA ALA A 113 -9.39 15.28 15.03
C ALA A 113 -9.82 14.64 16.36
N LEU A 114 -9.34 13.42 16.65
CA LEU A 114 -9.70 12.65 17.86
C LEU A 114 -9.04 13.20 19.14
N TYR A 115 -7.80 13.68 19.05
CA TYR A 115 -7.10 14.27 20.18
C TYR A 115 -7.45 15.76 20.29
N ARG A 116 -8.09 16.19 21.38
CA ARG A 116 -8.44 17.60 21.63
C ARG A 116 -7.40 18.32 22.48
N GLU A 117 -6.80 17.60 23.43
CA GLU A 117 -5.74 18.03 24.34
C GLU A 117 -4.41 17.36 23.94
N HIS A 118 -3.29 18.08 24.02
CA HIS A 118 -1.95 17.65 23.57
C HIS A 118 -1.81 17.29 22.06
N ARG A 119 -2.65 17.88 21.21
CA ARG A 119 -2.68 17.72 19.73
C ARG A 119 -1.31 17.74 19.06
N LEU A 120 -0.44 18.65 19.47
CA LEU A 120 0.86 18.84 18.82
C LEU A 120 1.78 17.64 19.06
N VAL A 121 1.98 17.25 20.31
CA VAL A 121 2.99 16.23 20.66
C VAL A 121 2.50 14.81 20.38
N THR A 122 1.28 14.47 20.77
CA THR A 122 0.80 13.09 20.70
C THR A 122 0.21 12.73 19.34
N ALA A 123 -0.53 13.65 18.72
CA ALA A 123 -1.27 13.36 17.49
C ALA A 123 -0.53 13.77 16.20
N ILE A 124 0.41 14.74 16.27
CA ILE A 124 1.14 15.22 15.08
C ILE A 124 2.60 14.79 15.11
N VAL A 125 3.33 15.06 16.20
CA VAL A 125 4.80 14.87 16.19
C VAL A 125 5.18 13.40 15.97
N ILE A 126 4.61 12.46 16.74
CA ILE A 126 5.02 11.05 16.62
C ILE A 126 4.63 10.45 15.26
N PRO A 127 3.35 10.43 14.83
CA PRO A 127 3.01 9.82 13.55
C PRO A 127 3.50 10.67 12.37
N GLY A 128 3.60 11.98 12.52
CA GLY A 128 4.19 12.86 11.50
C GLY A 128 5.68 12.60 11.28
N LEU A 129 6.46 12.36 12.33
CA LEU A 129 7.87 11.95 12.19
C LEU A 129 7.99 10.59 11.51
N LEU A 130 7.16 9.61 11.88
CA LEU A 130 7.15 8.30 11.22
C LEU A 130 6.80 8.42 9.73
N PHE A 131 5.82 9.27 9.39
CA PHE A 131 5.48 9.57 8.00
C PHE A 131 6.67 10.16 7.24
N LEU A 132 7.36 11.16 7.81
CA LEU A 132 8.52 11.77 7.17
C LEU A 132 9.68 10.78 6.99
N VAL A 133 9.94 9.93 7.98
CA VAL A 133 10.96 8.88 7.90
C VAL A 133 10.60 7.88 6.80
N TRP A 134 9.33 7.48 6.71
CA TRP A 134 8.86 6.59 5.66
C TRP A 134 9.05 7.22 4.26
N VAL A 135 8.59 8.45 4.05
CA VAL A 135 8.78 9.17 2.77
C VAL A 135 10.27 9.31 2.41
N ALA A 136 11.12 9.63 3.39
CA ALA A 136 12.56 9.77 3.16
C ALA A 136 13.21 8.43 2.78
N LEU A 137 12.84 7.33 3.44
CA LEU A 137 13.34 5.99 3.15
C LEU A 137 12.91 5.53 1.75
N GLU A 138 11.63 5.69 1.42
CA GLU A 138 11.07 5.37 0.12
C GLU A 138 11.70 6.21 -1.01
N GLY A 139 11.83 7.52 -0.81
CA GLY A 139 12.47 8.40 -1.77
C GLY A 139 13.96 8.09 -1.98
N TYR A 140 14.69 7.80 -0.90
CA TYR A 140 16.10 7.40 -0.98
C TYR A 140 16.29 6.09 -1.74
N THR A 141 15.41 5.11 -1.51
CA THR A 141 15.48 3.81 -2.18
C THR A 141 15.15 3.92 -3.67
N MET A 142 14.09 4.66 -4.02
CA MET A 142 13.77 4.94 -5.43
C MET A 142 14.87 5.73 -6.17
N ALA A 143 15.62 6.59 -5.47
CA ALA A 143 16.73 7.32 -6.08
C ALA A 143 17.94 6.44 -6.40
N ARG A 144 18.09 5.29 -5.70
CA ARG A 144 19.23 4.36 -5.81
C ARG A 144 18.87 3.01 -6.43
N SER A 145 17.62 2.81 -6.79
CA SER A 145 17.15 1.60 -7.45
C SER A 145 17.73 1.48 -8.86
N GLU A 146 18.35 0.34 -9.17
CA GLU A 146 18.68 -0.04 -10.56
C GLU A 146 17.63 -1.01 -11.10
N MET A 147 17.35 -0.92 -12.39
CA MET A 147 16.22 -1.63 -13.02
C MET A 147 16.75 -2.57 -14.07
N VAL A 148 16.52 -3.87 -13.85
CA VAL A 148 17.09 -4.94 -14.67
C VAL A 148 15.97 -5.88 -15.15
N PRO A 149 15.89 -6.20 -16.45
CA PRO A 149 14.97 -7.23 -16.94
C PRO A 149 15.36 -8.60 -16.38
N ILE A 150 14.40 -9.39 -15.90
CA ILE A 150 14.65 -10.68 -15.22
C ILE A 150 15.26 -11.71 -16.19
N ALA A 151 14.78 -11.76 -17.44
CA ALA A 151 15.36 -12.54 -18.53
C ALA A 151 14.75 -12.08 -19.88
N PRO A 152 15.46 -12.21 -21.01
CA PRO A 152 14.94 -11.83 -22.33
C PRO A 152 13.70 -12.65 -22.77
N GLN A 153 13.42 -13.79 -22.12
CA GLN A 153 12.28 -14.67 -22.42
C GLN A 153 11.14 -14.57 -21.39
N ILE A 154 11.29 -13.75 -20.35
CA ILE A 154 10.28 -13.60 -19.28
C ILE A 154 9.82 -12.14 -19.28
N HIS A 155 8.51 -11.93 -19.45
CA HIS A 155 7.87 -10.60 -19.57
C HIS A 155 7.75 -9.88 -18.22
N SER A 156 8.82 -9.79 -17.45
CA SER A 156 8.80 -9.18 -16.12
C SER A 156 10.05 -8.35 -15.84
N CYS A 157 9.81 -7.17 -15.27
CA CYS A 157 10.79 -6.19 -14.86
C CYS A 157 10.98 -6.25 -13.36
N ARG A 158 12.22 -6.14 -12.88
CA ARG A 158 12.53 -6.17 -11.45
C ARG A 158 13.36 -4.96 -11.04
N GLU A 159 12.98 -4.40 -9.90
CA GLU A 159 13.79 -3.44 -9.17
C GLU A 159 14.88 -4.18 -8.39
N VAL A 160 16.15 -3.97 -8.77
CA VAL A 160 17.29 -4.51 -8.03
C VAL A 160 17.81 -3.41 -7.12
N HIS A 161 17.80 -3.70 -5.83
CA HIS A 161 18.32 -2.82 -4.80
C HIS A 161 19.69 -3.32 -4.36
N ASP A 162 20.74 -2.54 -4.59
CA ASP A 162 22.04 -2.70 -3.91
C ASP A 162 21.99 -2.09 -2.50
N LEU A 163 20.96 -2.46 -1.72
CA LEU A 163 20.80 -1.99 -0.36
C LEU A 163 21.34 -3.00 0.66
N PRO A 164 21.96 -2.54 1.76
CA PRO A 164 22.22 -3.40 2.90
C PRO A 164 20.92 -4.02 3.43
N LEU A 165 21.03 -5.24 3.94
CA LEU A 165 19.90 -6.03 4.47
C LEU A 165 19.06 -5.25 5.49
N THR A 166 19.71 -4.40 6.29
CA THR A 166 19.07 -3.55 7.31
C THR A 166 18.10 -2.54 6.71
N LEU A 167 18.46 -1.87 5.61
CA LEU A 167 17.58 -0.91 4.94
C LEU A 167 16.42 -1.61 4.22
N SER A 168 16.67 -2.78 3.64
CA SER A 168 15.61 -3.58 3.00
C SER A 168 14.59 -4.07 4.02
N ALA A 169 15.05 -4.53 5.19
CA ALA A 169 14.17 -4.90 6.29
C ALA A 169 13.40 -3.67 6.81
N ALA A 170 14.08 -2.55 7.06
CA ALA A 170 13.44 -1.32 7.53
C ALA A 170 12.31 -0.86 6.59
N ARG A 171 12.54 -0.89 5.27
CA ARG A 171 11.54 -0.56 4.24
C ARG A 171 10.27 -1.41 4.39
N ALA A 172 10.41 -2.72 4.58
CA ALA A 172 9.28 -3.64 4.68
C ALA A 172 8.50 -3.53 6.00
N TRP A 173 9.14 -3.11 7.09
CA TRP A 173 8.50 -2.99 8.42
C TRP A 173 7.88 -1.63 8.69
N MET A 174 8.32 -0.57 7.98
CA MET A 174 7.93 0.81 8.27
C MET A 174 6.42 1.08 8.11
N PRO A 175 5.72 0.61 7.05
CA PRO A 175 4.27 0.79 6.94
C PRO A 175 3.51 0.14 8.10
N LEU A 176 3.89 -1.09 8.47
CA LEU A 176 3.27 -1.81 9.58
C LEU A 176 3.51 -1.10 10.92
N ALA A 177 4.71 -0.56 11.13
CA ALA A 177 5.03 0.23 12.32
C ALA A 177 4.18 1.50 12.41
N TYR A 178 4.00 2.21 11.28
CA TYR A 178 3.15 3.39 11.21
C TYR A 178 1.70 3.06 11.59
N ASP A 179 1.11 2.05 10.94
CA ASP A 179 -0.27 1.64 11.18
C ASP A 179 -0.48 1.20 12.63
N SER A 180 0.48 0.46 13.20
CA SER A 180 0.43 -0.01 14.58
C SER A 180 0.42 1.13 15.59
N VAL A 181 1.26 2.16 15.37
CA VAL A 181 1.30 3.35 16.24
C VAL A 181 0.00 4.14 16.15
N VAL A 182 -0.49 4.37 14.93
CA VAL A 182 -1.76 5.06 14.68
C VAL A 182 -2.93 4.35 15.35
N PHE A 183 -2.99 3.02 15.21
CA PHE A 183 -4.01 2.20 15.82
C PHE A 183 -3.93 2.21 17.35
N ALA A 184 -2.73 2.04 17.92
CA ALA A 184 -2.51 2.07 19.36
C ALA A 184 -2.94 3.41 19.98
N MET A 185 -2.64 4.53 19.32
CA MET A 185 -3.11 5.86 19.75
C MET A 185 -4.64 5.97 19.68
N THR A 186 -5.23 5.52 18.58
CA THR A 186 -6.70 5.52 18.43
C THR A 186 -7.37 4.71 19.54
N LEU A 187 -6.84 3.53 19.85
CA LEU A 187 -7.35 2.67 20.92
C LEU A 187 -7.15 3.29 22.30
N TRP A 188 -5.95 3.81 22.60
CA TRP A 188 -5.66 4.43 23.89
C TRP A 188 -6.60 5.61 24.16
N ARG A 189 -6.90 6.44 23.16
CA ARG A 189 -7.84 7.56 23.37
C ARG A 189 -9.29 7.10 23.49
N THR A 190 -9.69 6.12 22.70
CA THR A 190 -11.11 5.75 22.56
C THR A 190 -11.57 4.78 23.65
N LEU A 191 -10.68 3.90 24.12
CA LEU A 191 -11.01 2.84 25.08
C LEU A 191 -11.52 3.39 26.43
N PRO A 192 -10.89 4.40 27.07
CA PRO A 192 -11.42 4.98 28.30
C PRO A 192 -12.79 5.62 28.13
N ILE A 193 -13.08 6.22 26.97
CA ILE A 193 -14.36 6.88 26.66
C ILE A 193 -15.49 5.84 26.58
N VAL A 194 -15.20 4.70 25.96
CA VAL A 194 -16.13 3.57 25.84
C VAL A 194 -16.34 2.88 27.20
N LEU A 195 -15.26 2.63 27.94
CA LEU A 195 -15.33 1.98 29.26
C LEU A 195 -16.09 2.82 30.30
N ASN A 196 -15.95 4.14 30.26
CA ASN A 196 -16.65 5.05 31.19
C ASN A 196 -18.11 5.33 30.79
N LYS A 197 -18.71 4.54 29.87
CA LYS A 197 -20.10 4.67 29.37
C LYS A 197 -20.45 6.07 28.81
N GLY A 198 -19.45 6.91 28.54
CA GLY A 198 -19.60 8.24 27.94
C GLY A 198 -19.55 8.25 26.42
N ALA A 199 -19.34 7.09 25.79
CA ALA A 199 -19.24 6.98 24.33
C ALA A 199 -20.62 7.01 23.68
N GLY A 200 -20.86 8.01 22.81
CA GLY A 200 -21.98 8.00 21.88
C GLY A 200 -21.86 6.86 20.86
N ARG A 201 -22.99 6.44 20.26
CA ARG A 201 -23.05 5.36 19.25
C ARG A 201 -22.02 5.50 18.12
N ILE A 202 -21.69 6.74 17.75
CA ILE A 202 -20.71 7.06 16.69
C ILE A 202 -19.30 6.61 17.09
N VAL A 203 -18.87 6.84 18.33
CA VAL A 203 -17.53 6.50 18.82
C VAL A 203 -17.34 4.99 18.91
N ILE A 204 -18.38 4.28 19.37
CA ILE A 204 -18.37 2.81 19.44
C ILE A 204 -18.27 2.22 18.04
N LYS A 205 -19.10 2.69 17.11
CA LYS A 205 -19.08 2.19 15.73
C LYS A 205 -17.75 2.48 15.02
N LEU A 206 -17.19 3.68 15.22
CA LEU A 206 -15.86 4.03 14.73
C LEU A 206 -14.77 3.09 15.26
N LEU A 207 -14.84 2.70 16.54
CA LEU A 207 -13.85 1.79 17.13
C LEU A 207 -14.00 0.37 16.58
N THR A 208 -15.21 -0.14 16.45
CA THR A 208 -15.47 -1.49 15.92
C THR A 208 -15.03 -1.58 14.46
N ASP A 209 -15.47 -0.65 13.62
CA ASP A 209 -15.15 -0.63 12.19
C ASP A 209 -13.64 -0.37 11.99
N GLY A 210 -13.06 0.54 12.78
CA GLY A 210 -11.63 0.85 12.75
C GLY A 210 -10.73 -0.31 13.21
N THR A 211 -11.17 -1.10 14.20
CA THR A 211 -10.43 -2.27 14.67
C THR A 211 -10.49 -3.42 13.68
N LEU A 212 -11.65 -3.64 13.05
CA LEU A 212 -11.79 -4.64 12.00
C LEU A 212 -10.91 -4.29 10.80
N TYR A 213 -10.96 -3.03 10.34
CA TYR A 213 -10.09 -2.53 9.27
C TYR A 213 -8.60 -2.71 9.58
N TYR A 214 -8.16 -2.27 10.77
CA TYR A 214 -6.75 -2.41 11.17
C TYR A 214 -6.31 -3.88 11.26
N THR A 215 -7.15 -4.76 11.79
CA THR A 215 -6.81 -6.19 11.91
C THR A 215 -6.57 -6.81 10.53
N VAL A 216 -7.42 -6.50 9.55
CA VAL A 216 -7.27 -6.98 8.17
C VAL A 216 -5.98 -6.45 7.56
N ILE A 217 -5.73 -5.15 7.63
CA ILE A 217 -4.52 -4.54 7.03
C ILE A 217 -3.24 -4.99 7.71
N CYS A 218 -3.22 -5.05 9.05
CA CYS A 218 -2.09 -5.54 9.81
C CYS A 218 -1.75 -6.98 9.40
N SER A 219 -2.76 -7.84 9.22
CA SER A 219 -2.54 -9.22 8.76
C SER A 219 -2.00 -9.27 7.32
N ALA A 220 -2.55 -8.48 6.41
CA ALA A 220 -2.09 -8.42 5.02
C ALA A 220 -0.65 -7.90 4.92
N ASN A 221 -0.36 -6.77 5.58
CA ASN A 221 0.97 -6.16 5.62
C ASN A 221 1.98 -7.10 6.29
N LEU A 222 1.61 -7.79 7.37
CA LEU A 222 2.49 -8.75 8.03
C LEU A 222 2.84 -9.94 7.11
N VAL A 223 1.84 -10.50 6.43
CA VAL A 223 2.07 -11.58 5.45
C VAL A 223 3.01 -11.11 4.35
N LEU A 224 2.77 -9.92 3.81
CA LEU A 224 3.60 -9.31 2.77
C LEU A 224 5.04 -9.08 3.24
N THR A 225 5.23 -8.51 4.43
CA THR A 225 6.57 -8.33 5.04
C THR A 225 7.28 -9.66 5.22
N VAL A 226 6.58 -10.70 5.70
CA VAL A 226 7.15 -12.04 5.87
C VAL A 226 7.54 -12.65 4.52
N MET A 227 6.72 -12.48 3.49
CA MET A 227 7.02 -12.93 2.13
C MET A 227 8.29 -12.28 1.58
N ILE A 228 8.43 -10.96 1.73
CA ILE A 228 9.61 -10.20 1.27
C ILE A 228 10.87 -10.65 2.02
N VAL A 229 10.80 -10.80 3.36
CA VAL A 229 11.96 -11.19 4.18
C VAL A 229 12.41 -12.63 3.89
N ARG A 230 11.48 -13.53 3.56
CA ARG A 230 11.77 -14.94 3.26
C ARG A 230 12.12 -15.20 1.79
N GLU A 231 12.12 -14.19 0.93
CA GLU A 231 12.37 -14.36 -0.49
C GLU A 231 13.82 -14.80 -0.77
N HIS A 232 13.99 -15.91 -1.50
CA HIS A 232 15.30 -16.43 -1.86
C HIS A 232 16.09 -15.43 -2.73
N PRO A 233 17.45 -15.40 -2.66
CA PRO A 233 18.27 -14.44 -3.39
C PRO A 233 18.02 -14.36 -4.91
N GLY A 234 17.57 -15.45 -5.54
CA GLY A 234 17.21 -15.48 -6.98
C GLY A 234 15.85 -14.87 -7.32
N GLN A 235 14.95 -14.70 -6.36
CA GLN A 235 13.58 -14.19 -6.56
C GLN A 235 13.32 -12.80 -5.96
N LYS A 236 14.28 -12.24 -5.20
CA LYS A 236 14.21 -10.91 -4.58
C LYS A 236 13.58 -9.86 -5.50
N GLY A 237 12.39 -9.34 -5.15
CA GLY A 237 11.69 -8.27 -5.87
C GLY A 237 10.43 -8.68 -6.61
N VAL A 238 10.12 -9.98 -6.75
CA VAL A 238 8.85 -10.44 -7.36
C VAL A 238 7.69 -10.25 -6.38
N THR A 239 7.92 -10.54 -5.09
CA THR A 239 6.92 -10.29 -4.05
C THR A 239 6.71 -8.81 -3.76
N ALA A 240 7.65 -7.93 -4.10
CA ALA A 240 7.46 -6.48 -4.01
C ALA A 240 6.40 -5.97 -4.99
N GLN A 241 6.23 -6.62 -6.16
CA GLN A 241 5.18 -6.28 -7.13
C GLN A 241 3.78 -6.72 -6.66
N LEU A 242 3.71 -7.69 -5.75
CA LEU A 242 2.45 -8.08 -5.10
C LEU A 242 1.96 -7.03 -4.09
N VAL A 243 2.79 -6.05 -3.70
CA VAL A 243 2.36 -4.92 -2.83
C VAL A 243 1.19 -4.17 -3.49
N TYR A 244 1.08 -4.23 -4.81
CA TYR A 244 0.07 -3.53 -5.60
C TYR A 244 -1.19 -4.36 -5.94
N LEU A 245 -1.21 -5.67 -5.64
CA LEU A 245 -2.29 -6.61 -6.05
C LEU A 245 -3.22 -6.97 -4.90
#